data_AF-A0A2K8UFD8-F1
#
_entry.id   AF-A0A2K8UFD8-F1
#
_cell.length_a   1.000
_cell.length_b   1.000
_cell.length_c   1.000
_cell.angle_alpha   90.00
_cell.angle_beta   90.00
_cell.angle_gamma   90.00
#
_symmetry.space_group_name_H-M   'P 1'
#
loop_
_entity.id
_entity.type
_entity.pdbx_description
1 polymer ?
#
loop_
_entity_poly.entity_id
_entity_poly.type
_entity_poly.pdbx_seq_one_letter_code
_entity_poly.pdbx_strand_id
1 'polypeptide(L)' 'METTAHFENITQEIARRLNAATQEIVVAVAWFTDRDLFDVLCRQAGRGLRVRLAVLHDRINVGAGQRREHHRHRRR' A
#
# COMPACT_ATOMS: atom_id res chain seq x y z
N MET A 1 -6.32 -6.23 18.45
CA MET A 1 -5.36 -6.54 17.38
C MET A 1 -4.25 -7.36 18.00
N GLU A 2 -4.08 -8.60 17.55
CA GLU A 2 -2.95 -9.43 17.97
C GLU A 2 -1.78 -9.14 17.02
N THR A 3 -0.62 -8.79 17.56
CA THR A 3 0.57 -8.44 16.77
C THR A 3 1.45 -9.66 16.69
N THR A 4 1.69 -10.16 15.48
CA THR A 4 2.51 -11.35 15.23
C THR A 4 3.66 -10.97 14.32
N ALA A 5 4.88 -11.33 14.70
CA ALA A 5 6.05 -11.23 13.84
C ALA A 5 6.13 -12.47 12.94
N HIS A 6 6.26 -12.27 11.63
CA HIS A 6 6.44 -13.33 10.65
C HIS A 6 7.82 -13.16 10.02
N PHE A 7 8.59 -14.25 9.94
CA PHE A 7 9.93 -14.28 9.33
C PHE A 7 9.99 -15.13 8.05
N GLU A 8 8.93 -15.89 7.78
CA GLU A 8 8.75 -16.73 6.60
C GLU A 8 7.34 -16.51 6.05
N ASN A 9 7.15 -16.78 4.76
CA ASN A 9 5.83 -16.72 4.11
C ASN A 9 5.08 -15.38 4.30
N ILE A 10 5.84 -14.29 4.51
CA ILE A 10 5.30 -12.96 4.85
C ILE A 10 4.28 -12.50 3.80
N THR A 11 4.60 -12.60 2.51
CA THR A 11 3.69 -12.22 1.42
C THR A 11 2.38 -13.03 1.44
N GLN A 12 2.45 -14.33 1.70
CA GLN A 12 1.28 -15.21 1.74
C GLN A 12 0.36 -14.84 2.91
N GLU A 13 0.95 -14.58 4.08
CA GLU A 13 0.20 -14.16 5.27
C GLU A 13 -0.43 -12.78 5.08
N ILE A 14 0.28 -11.82 4.47
CA ILE A 14 -0.29 -10.52 4.11
C ILE A 14 -1.47 -10.73 3.16
N ALA A 15 -1.29 -11.47 2.06
CA ALA A 15 -2.36 -11.73 1.10
C ALA A 15 -3.57 -12.41 1.76
N ARG A 16 -3.35 -13.36 2.67
CA ARG A 16 -4.42 -14.03 3.45
C ARG A 16 -5.20 -13.01 4.29
N ARG A 17 -4.50 -12.13 5.02
CA ARG A 17 -5.13 -11.08 5.85
C ARG A 17 -5.88 -10.05 5.01
N LEU A 18 -5.32 -9.63 3.88
CA LEU A 18 -5.99 -8.70 2.96
C LEU A 18 -7.26 -9.30 2.36
N ASN A 19 -7.27 -10.60 2.04
CA ASN A 19 -8.45 -11.29 1.52
C ASN A 19 -9.53 -11.54 2.57
N ALA A 20 -9.16 -11.65 3.84
CA ALA A 20 -10.09 -11.85 4.95
C ALA A 20 -10.68 -10.53 5.50
N ALA A 21 -10.20 -9.37 5.04
CA ALA A 21 -10.73 -8.08 5.47
C ALA A 21 -12.20 -7.90 5.06
N THR A 22 -12.99 -7.26 5.93
CA THR A 22 -14.45 -7.10 5.73
C THR A 22 -14.92 -5.64 5.73
N GLN A 23 -14.13 -4.71 6.27
CA GLN A 23 -14.55 -3.31 6.44
C GLN A 23 -13.53 -2.32 5.87
N GLU A 24 -12.29 -2.39 6.35
CA GLU A 24 -11.24 -1.43 5.99
C GLU A 24 -9.87 -2.13 5.92
N ILE A 25 -9.04 -1.64 5.01
CA ILE A 25 -7.61 -1.99 4.90
C ILE A 25 -6.80 -0.71 4.99
N VAL A 26 -5.86 -0.67 5.95
CA VAL A 26 -4.91 0.45 6.13
C VAL A 26 -3.50 -0.11 6.01
N VAL A 27 -2.74 0.41 5.04
CA VAL A 27 -1.35 0.04 4.80
C VAL A 27 -0.47 1.27 4.92
N ALA A 28 0.60 1.18 5.71
CA ALA A 28 1.65 2.18 5.81
C ALA A 28 3.00 1.48 5.64
N VAL A 29 3.74 1.79 4.57
CA VAL A 29 5.01 1.13 4.25
C VAL A 29 5.98 2.08 3.55
N ALA A 30 7.28 1.84 3.71
CA ALA A 30 8.31 2.60 3.04
C ALA A 30 8.26 2.43 1.51
N TRP A 31 8.38 1.18 1.06
CA TRP A 31 8.36 0.82 -0.37
C TRP A 31 7.27 -0.22 -0.62
N PHE A 32 6.39 0.07 -1.56
CA PHE A 32 5.30 -0.82 -1.94
C PHE A 32 5.50 -1.24 -3.40
N THR A 33 6.22 -2.35 -3.59
CA THR A 33 6.66 -2.81 -4.92
C THR A 33 6.03 -4.14 -5.35
N ASP A 34 5.32 -4.81 -4.44
CA ASP A 34 4.68 -6.10 -4.72
C ASP A 34 3.38 -5.88 -5.50
N ARG A 35 3.39 -6.30 -6.77
CA ARG A 35 2.26 -6.15 -7.69
C ARG A 35 1.08 -7.04 -7.29
N ASP A 36 1.32 -8.24 -6.80
CA ASP A 36 0.24 -9.17 -6.46
C ASP A 36 -0.54 -8.64 -5.25
N LEU A 37 0.17 -8.08 -4.25
CA LEU A 37 -0.45 -7.39 -3.13
C LEU A 37 -1.24 -6.15 -3.58
N PHE A 38 -0.71 -5.37 -4.53
CA PHE A 38 -1.45 -4.24 -5.12
C PHE A 38 -2.77 -4.71 -5.75
N ASP A 39 -2.73 -5.77 -6.55
CA ASP A 39 -3.89 -6.32 -7.22
C ASP A 39 -4.92 -6.89 -6.23
N VAL A 40 -4.48 -7.43 -5.08
CA VAL A 40 -5.38 -7.75 -3.96
C VAL A 40 -6.07 -6.48 -3.44
N LEU A 41 -5.31 -5.42 -3.14
CA LEU A 41 -5.88 -4.16 -2.63
C LEU A 41 -6.92 -3.57 -3.60
N CYS A 42 -6.62 -3.54 -4.90
CA CYS A 42 -7.55 -3.09 -5.93
C CYS A 42 -8.83 -3.93 -5.98
N ARG A 43 -8.71 -5.27 -5.89
CA ARG A 43 -9.89 -6.15 -5.84
C ARG A 43 -10.74 -5.91 -4.62
N GLN A 44 -10.15 -5.69 -3.44
CA GLN A 44 -10.90 -5.38 -2.23
C GLN A 44 -11.59 -4.02 -2.31
N ALA A 45 -10.92 -3.00 -2.86
CA ALA A 45 -11.52 -1.70 -3.14
C ALA A 45 -12.71 -1.83 -4.12
N GLY A 46 -12.58 -2.65 -5.16
CA GLY A 46 -13.65 -2.94 -6.12
C GLY A 46 -14.86 -3.66 -5.51
N ARG A 47 -14.68 -4.36 -4.38
CA ARG A 47 -15.76 -4.97 -3.59
C ARG A 47 -16.46 -3.98 -2.65
N GLY A 48 -16.00 -2.73 -2.57
CA GLY A 48 -16.57 -1.69 -1.72
C GLY A 48 -15.88 -1.52 -0.36
N LEU A 49 -14.76 -2.21 -0.09
CA LEU A 49 -13.99 -1.97 1.12
C LEU A 49 -13.24 -0.65 1.04
N ARG A 50 -13.11 0.02 2.18
CA ARG A 50 -12.27 1.23 2.27
C ARG A 50 -10.80 0.81 2.30
N VAL A 51 -10.04 1.21 1.30
CA VAL A 51 -8.59 0.94 1.22
C VAL A 51 -7.81 2.26 1.33
N ARG A 52 -6.89 2.34 2.29
CA ARG A 52 -5.98 3.48 2.50
C ARG A 52 -4.54 3.00 2.43
N LEU A 53 -3.77 3.55 1.50
CA LEU A 53 -2.35 3.25 1.32
C LEU A 53 -1.53 4.52 1.53
N ALA A 54 -0.67 4.51 2.55
CA ALA A 54 0.34 5.52 2.79
C ALA A 54 1.72 4.94 2.45
N VAL A 55 2.43 5.61 1.54
CA VAL A 55 3.78 5.24 1.13
C VAL A 55 4.71 6.42 1.29
N LEU A 56 6.00 6.18 1.51
CA LEU A 56 6.99 7.25 1.48
C LEU A 56 7.01 7.89 0.09
N HIS A 57 7.23 9.20 0.03
CA HIS A 57 7.43 9.92 -1.22
C HIS A 57 8.85 9.65 -1.74
N ASP A 58 9.06 8.40 -2.18
CA ASP A 58 10.30 7.85 -2.69
C ASP A 58 10.13 7.53 -4.19
N ARG A 59 11.21 7.66 -4.95
CA ARG A 59 11.28 7.32 -6.38
C ARG A 59 10.81 5.90 -6.67
N ILE A 60 10.99 4.97 -5.73
CA ILE A 60 10.54 3.57 -5.87
C ILE A 60 9.01 3.47 -5.94
N ASN A 61 8.27 4.35 -5.26
CA ASN A 61 6.80 4.31 -5.22
C ASN A 61 6.13 5.13 -6.34
N VAL A 62 6.87 6.04 -6.98
CA VAL A 62 6.41 6.81 -8.15
C VAL A 62 6.97 6.16 -9.40
N GLY A 63 6.14 5.35 -10.08
CA GLY A 63 6.50 4.76 -11.37
C GLY A 63 6.97 5.82 -12.37
N ALA A 64 7.71 5.39 -13.40
CA ALA A 64 8.45 6.25 -14.33
C ALA A 64 7.68 7.45 -14.93
N GLY A 65 6.34 7.43 -14.91
CA GLY A 65 5.46 8.51 -15.38
C GLY A 65 5.17 9.65 -14.39
N GLN A 66 5.66 9.61 -13.14
CA GLN A 66 5.38 10.64 -12.13
C GLN A 66 6.64 11.41 -11.72
N ARG A 67 7.27 12.12 -12.67
CA ARG A 67 8.14 13.25 -12.34
C ARG A 67 7.29 14.48 -12.05
N ARG A 68 6.80 14.62 -10.82
CA ARG A 68 6.33 15.92 -10.33
C ARG A 68 7.49 16.61 -9.61
N GLU A 69 8.18 17.48 -10.33
CA GLU A 69 9.14 18.40 -9.73
C GLU A 69 8.40 19.33 -8.78
N HIS A 70 8.64 19.17 -7.48
CA HIS A 70 8.13 20.08 -6.45
C HIS A 70 9.05 21.30 -6.34
N HIS A 71 9.00 22.20 -7.32
CA HIS A 71 9.32 23.61 -7.08
C HIS A 71 8.02 24.38 -6.81
N ARG A 72 7.55 24.34 -5.56
CA ARG A 72 6.68 25.39 -5.03
C ARG A 72 7.31 25.98 -3.78
N HIS A 73 8.31 26.84 -4.00
CA HIS A 73 8.58 27.92 -3.05
C HIS A 73 7.37 28.85 -3.07
N ARG A 74 6.44 28.65 -2.13
CA ARG A 74 5.45 29.68 -1.79
C ARG A 74 6.24 30.86 -1.23
N ARG A 75 6.40 31.91 -2.04
CA ARG A 75 6.65 33.26 -1.53
C ARG A 75 5.41 33.67 -0.75
N ARG A 76 5.58 33.93 0.55
CA ARG A 76 4.86 34.93 1.29
C ARG A 76 5.89 35.71 2.08
#